data_AF-S2JBH1-F1
#
_entry.id   AF-S2JBH1-F1
#
_cell.length_a   1.000
_cell.length_b   1.000
_cell.length_c   1.000
_cell.angle_alpha   90.00
_cell.angle_beta   90.00
_cell.angle_gamma   90.00
#
_symmetry.space_group_name_H-M   'P 1'
#
loop_
_entity.id
_entity.type
_entity.pdbx_description
1 polymer ?
#
loop_
_entity_poly.entity_id
_entity_poly.type
_entity_poly.pdbx_seq_one_letter_code
_entity_poly.pdbx_strand_id
1 'polypeptide(L)'
;MFYFQHPVYQQQRRHQLSVDDYVQLQLLLRQEQAQREQAALYKKQQQEQRRLEKALYNLKVMTELQRRREQEELAIQAYYAAKKRRQQQEEALLRHRREQEEAYLNALLEQRKIEQYQLRALALEQQFQEQATKSVEYTNPCHVMTTAACPNFAEAEQEEEVSDSESEADQEHEVAEQLESLVRFIFGQQEADEQAEDVPEQEEQQEQESQEEGDADSTEQTMSMDEFVDYISKKAQELDDDAEDENDDAMEEDDLDLAASAIQHIDDHESEDEDKDEKEEEDEDEDSAMEQDEEVPALVESTESLHHLVNDILANTTNEESFSDFPEEDPVKIAKFEALSRIEQELNEIRQQHEDHVLHATLDFSHDGRSASPDIIPASTAENREFLGYEDQLVKILLKLDMIESDGDEHIRNERKALVKRAETMLDKLDEYKQKEWERVSCSSHSDNEDMEEEYVAVL
;
A
#
# COMPACT_ATOMS: atom_id res chain seq x y z
N MET A 1 -37.06 9.24 70.39
CA MET A 1 -36.55 9.19 71.77
C MET A 1 -36.06 7.77 72.05
N PHE A 2 -34.75 7.53 71.97
CA PHE A 2 -34.13 6.26 72.33
C PHE A 2 -33.33 6.46 73.62
N TYR A 3 -33.69 5.72 74.67
CA TYR A 3 -32.99 5.73 75.96
C TYR A 3 -31.75 4.83 75.84
N PHE A 4 -30.55 5.43 75.82
CA PHE A 4 -29.31 4.69 76.02
C PHE A 4 -29.15 4.37 77.51
N GLN A 5 -29.27 3.09 77.83
CA GLN A 5 -29.05 2.53 79.16
C GLN A 5 -27.54 2.43 79.40
N HIS A 6 -26.98 3.38 80.16
CA HIS A 6 -25.57 3.32 80.56
C HIS A 6 -25.32 2.10 81.46
N PRO A 7 -24.35 1.24 81.13
CA PRO A 7 -23.97 0.14 82.00
C PRO A 7 -23.32 0.68 83.28
N VAL A 8 -23.78 0.14 84.40
CA VAL A 8 -23.29 0.41 85.76
C VAL A 8 -21.82 0.02 85.85
N TYR A 9 -20.95 0.99 86.12
CA TYR A 9 -19.53 0.78 86.42
C TYR A 9 -19.39 -0.09 87.68
N GLN A 10 -19.17 -1.39 87.51
CA GLN A 10 -18.71 -2.25 88.61
C GLN A 10 -17.33 -1.77 89.05
N GLN A 11 -17.24 -1.51 90.34
CA GLN A 11 -16.08 -1.03 91.08
C GLN A 11 -14.92 -2.01 90.93
N GLN A 12 -14.06 -1.77 89.92
CA GLN A 12 -12.86 -2.56 89.67
C GLN A 12 -11.95 -2.48 90.89
N ARG A 13 -11.74 -3.64 91.54
CA ARG A 13 -10.66 -3.81 92.51
C ARG A 13 -9.35 -3.45 91.83
N ARG A 14 -8.70 -2.38 92.27
CA ARG A 14 -7.35 -2.01 91.84
C ARG A 14 -6.38 -3.06 92.35
N HIS A 15 -6.14 -4.08 91.53
CA HIS A 15 -5.06 -5.02 91.74
C HIS A 15 -3.78 -4.20 91.55
N GLN A 16 -3.00 -4.04 92.62
CA GLN A 16 -1.70 -3.37 92.51
C GLN A 16 -0.79 -4.36 91.78
N LEU A 17 -0.47 -4.04 90.52
CA LEU A 17 0.51 -4.77 89.72
C LEU A 17 1.83 -4.82 90.50
N SER A 18 2.36 -6.02 90.69
CA SER A 18 3.68 -6.23 91.27
C SER A 18 4.74 -5.69 90.32
N VAL A 19 5.92 -5.34 90.84
CA VAL A 19 7.09 -4.98 90.01
C VAL A 19 7.44 -6.11 89.03
N ASP A 20 7.25 -7.36 89.45
CA ASP A 20 7.46 -8.53 88.59
C ASP A 20 6.48 -8.57 87.39
N ASP A 21 5.24 -8.11 87.56
CA ASP A 21 4.24 -8.04 86.49
C ASP A 21 4.66 -7.01 85.41
N TYR A 22 5.30 -5.91 85.82
CA TYR A 22 5.83 -4.91 84.89
C TYR A 22 7.02 -5.45 84.09
N VAL A 23 7.93 -6.19 84.72
CA VAL A 23 9.06 -6.83 84.02
C VAL A 23 8.56 -7.89 83.04
N GLN A 24 7.59 -8.71 83.44
CA GLN A 24 6.98 -9.71 82.57
C GLN A 24 6.26 -9.06 81.38
N LEU A 25 5.51 -7.97 81.61
CA LEU A 25 4.85 -7.22 80.54
C LEU A 25 5.86 -6.60 79.56
N GLN A 26 6.96 -6.04 80.07
CA GLN A 26 8.02 -5.46 79.22
C GLN A 26 8.69 -6.53 78.35
N LEU A 27 8.93 -7.72 78.89
CA LEU A 27 9.47 -8.85 78.12
C LEU A 27 8.49 -9.29 77.02
N LEU A 28 7.20 -9.39 77.33
CA LEU A 28 6.16 -9.76 76.38
C LEU A 28 6.03 -8.71 75.26
N LEU A 29 6.04 -7.42 75.60
CA LEU A 29 6.01 -6.34 74.62
C LEU A 29 7.21 -6.38 73.67
N ARG A 30 8.41 -6.65 74.20
CA ARG A 30 9.63 -6.79 73.38
C ARG A 30 9.54 -8.02 72.46
N GLN A 31 8.99 -9.13 72.95
CA GLN A 31 8.75 -10.33 72.15
C GLN A 31 7.73 -10.05 71.03
N GLU A 32 6.65 -9.35 71.34
CA GLU A 32 5.63 -8.97 70.36
C GLU A 32 6.21 -8.03 69.29
N GLN A 33 7.02 -7.04 69.69
CA GLN A 33 7.71 -6.16 68.75
C GLN A 33 8.64 -6.95 67.81
N ALA A 34 9.43 -7.89 68.35
CA ALA A 34 10.28 -8.74 67.53
C ALA A 34 9.47 -9.62 66.55
N GLN A 35 8.30 -10.13 66.97
CA GLN A 35 7.41 -10.88 66.08
C GLN A 35 6.82 -10.00 64.97
N ARG A 36 6.44 -8.75 65.28
CA ARG A 36 5.94 -7.80 64.27
C ARG A 36 7.03 -7.43 63.27
N GLU A 37 8.26 -7.23 63.73
CA GLU A 37 9.42 -6.97 62.85
C GLU A 37 9.67 -8.16 61.90
N GLN A 38 9.63 -9.39 62.41
CA GLN A 38 9.76 -10.58 61.57
C GLN A 38 8.62 -10.71 60.55
N ALA A 39 7.38 -10.47 60.96
CA ALA A 39 6.23 -10.48 60.06
C ALA A 39 6.32 -9.39 58.99
N ALA A 40 6.81 -8.19 59.35
CA ALA A 40 7.03 -7.10 58.41
C ALA A 40 8.12 -7.44 57.38
N LEU A 41 9.24 -8.04 57.80
CA LEU A 41 10.29 -8.51 56.89
C LEU A 41 9.78 -9.56 55.91
N TYR A 42 9.00 -10.53 56.40
CA TYR A 42 8.41 -11.56 55.55
C TYR A 42 7.40 -10.98 54.53
N LYS A 43 6.55 -10.04 54.97
CA LYS A 43 5.62 -9.33 54.06
C LYS A 43 6.38 -8.54 52.99
N LYS A 44 7.47 -7.85 53.36
CA LYS A 44 8.32 -7.13 52.41
C LYS A 44 8.93 -8.08 51.37
N GLN A 45 9.45 -9.23 51.81
CA GLN A 45 9.98 -10.25 50.90
C GLN A 45 8.92 -10.75 49.91
N GLN A 46 7.68 -10.99 50.37
CA GLN A 46 6.60 -11.39 49.47
C GLN A 46 6.23 -10.31 48.46
N GLN A 47 6.24 -9.03 48.86
CA GLN A 47 6.01 -7.92 47.94
C GLN A 47 7.12 -7.83 46.87
N GLU A 48 8.37 -8.02 47.26
CA GLU A 48 9.50 -8.08 46.32
C GLU A 48 9.36 -9.26 45.34
N GLN A 49 8.96 -10.44 45.81
CA GLN A 49 8.69 -11.59 44.95
C GLN A 49 7.60 -11.29 43.92
N ARG A 50 6.45 -10.74 44.35
CA ARG A 50 5.37 -10.36 43.42
C ARG A 50 5.81 -9.30 42.41
N ARG A 51 6.63 -8.34 42.83
CA ARG A 51 7.19 -7.33 41.94
C ARG A 51 8.07 -7.96 40.87
N LEU A 52 8.92 -8.91 41.25
CA LEU A 52 9.78 -9.65 40.31
C LEU A 52 8.96 -10.53 39.36
N GLU A 53 7.95 -11.25 39.87
CA GLU A 53 7.04 -12.06 39.05
C GLU A 53 6.32 -11.20 38.01
N LYS A 54 5.80 -10.04 38.40
CA LYS A 54 5.18 -9.09 37.47
C LYS A 54 6.17 -8.57 36.42
N ALA A 55 7.40 -8.26 36.83
CA ALA A 55 8.45 -7.81 35.90
C ALA A 55 8.81 -8.90 34.88
N LEU A 56 8.95 -10.16 35.33
CA LEU A 56 9.22 -11.30 34.45
C LEU A 56 8.07 -11.58 33.48
N TYR A 57 6.82 -11.48 33.95
CA TYR A 57 5.65 -11.61 33.10
C TYR A 57 5.62 -10.51 32.03
N ASN A 58 5.82 -9.25 32.41
CA ASN A 58 5.86 -8.13 31.47
C ASN A 58 6.98 -8.30 30.44
N LEU A 59 8.17 -8.73 30.86
CA LEU A 59 9.27 -9.02 29.94
C LEU A 59 8.88 -10.11 28.94
N LYS A 60 8.26 -11.19 29.40
CA LYS A 60 7.79 -12.28 28.53
C LYS A 60 6.76 -11.80 27.51
N VAL A 61 5.81 -10.95 27.92
CA VAL A 61 4.80 -10.37 27.02
C VAL A 61 5.46 -9.48 25.97
N MET A 62 6.40 -8.63 26.36
CA MET A 62 7.14 -7.76 25.43
C MET A 62 7.96 -8.57 24.41
N THR A 63 8.63 -9.64 24.84
CA THR A 63 9.39 -10.51 23.92
C THR A 63 8.50 -11.24 22.92
N GLU A 64 7.29 -11.65 23.34
CA GLU A 64 6.34 -12.31 22.45
C GLU A 64 5.72 -11.32 21.46
N LEU A 65 5.41 -10.09 21.90
CA LEU A 65 4.98 -9.01 21.02
C LEU A 65 6.04 -8.67 19.98
N GLN A 66 7.31 -8.60 20.37
CA GLN A 66 8.41 -8.36 19.44
C GLN A 66 8.51 -9.48 18.40
N ARG A 67 8.44 -10.75 18.82
CA ARG A 67 8.44 -11.89 17.91
C ARG A 67 7.29 -11.82 16.90
N ARG A 68 6.09 -11.40 17.32
CA ARG A 68 4.95 -11.24 16.40
C ARG A 68 5.18 -10.14 15.37
N ARG A 69 5.73 -9.00 15.79
CA ARG A 69 6.09 -7.91 14.86
C ARG A 69 7.10 -8.36 13.82
N GLU A 70 8.15 -9.07 14.24
CA GLU A 70 9.15 -9.64 13.32
C GLU A 70 8.51 -10.61 12.32
N GLN A 71 7.56 -11.45 12.75
CA GLN A 71 6.81 -12.34 11.87
C GLN A 71 5.89 -11.58 10.89
N GLU A 72 5.21 -10.54 11.36
CA GLU A 72 4.37 -9.67 10.52
C GLU A 72 5.22 -8.93 9.47
N GLU A 73 6.37 -8.39 9.85
CA GLU A 73 7.32 -7.74 8.94
C GLU A 73 7.84 -8.72 7.87
N LEU A 74 8.22 -9.94 8.26
CA LEU A 74 8.64 -10.98 7.32
C LEU A 74 7.51 -11.38 6.36
N ALA A 75 6.27 -11.48 6.85
CA ALA A 75 5.12 -11.78 6.01
C ALA A 75 4.84 -10.67 4.99
N ILE A 76 4.97 -9.40 5.41
CA ILE A 76 4.84 -8.23 4.54
C ILE A 76 5.93 -8.24 3.45
N GLN A 77 7.19 -8.48 3.82
CA GLN A 77 8.29 -8.58 2.86
C GLN A 77 8.07 -9.71 1.86
N ALA A 78 7.64 -10.89 2.32
CA ALA A 78 7.31 -12.03 1.46
C ALA A 78 6.17 -11.70 0.49
N TYR A 79 5.14 -11.00 0.95
CA TYR A 79 4.03 -10.53 0.11
C TYR A 79 4.50 -9.61 -1.02
N TYR A 80 5.30 -8.59 -0.71
CA TYR A 80 5.82 -7.67 -1.73
C TYR A 80 6.79 -8.35 -2.71
N ALA A 81 7.62 -9.28 -2.23
CA ALA A 81 8.48 -10.08 -3.09
C ALA A 81 7.67 -10.95 -4.07
N ALA A 82 6.60 -11.59 -3.59
CA ALA A 82 5.69 -12.37 -4.43
C ALA A 82 4.96 -11.49 -5.45
N LYS A 83 4.47 -10.31 -5.03
CA LYS A 83 3.83 -9.33 -5.91
C LYS A 83 4.77 -8.85 -7.02
N LYS A 84 6.03 -8.54 -6.68
CA LYS A 84 7.07 -8.15 -7.65
C LYS A 84 7.36 -9.26 -8.65
N ARG A 85 7.46 -10.52 -8.20
CA ARG A 85 7.63 -11.69 -9.10
C ARG A 85 6.46 -11.84 -10.06
N ARG A 86 5.23 -11.66 -9.58
CA ARG A 86 4.03 -11.72 -10.42
C ARG A 86 4.03 -10.62 -11.50
N GLN A 87 4.38 -9.39 -11.13
CA GLN A 87 4.51 -8.29 -12.10
C GLN A 87 5.57 -8.59 -13.16
N GLN A 88 6.74 -9.12 -12.75
CA GLN A 88 7.78 -9.53 -13.69
C GLN A 88 7.32 -10.64 -14.64
N GLN A 89 6.51 -11.60 -14.15
CA GLN A 89 5.93 -12.64 -15.00
C GLN A 89 4.91 -12.06 -16.00
N GLU A 90 4.04 -11.16 -15.56
CA GLU A 90 3.07 -10.47 -16.43
C GLU A 90 3.78 -9.63 -17.51
N GLU A 91 4.85 -8.92 -17.13
CA GLU A 91 5.66 -8.15 -18.06
C GLU A 91 6.39 -9.04 -19.07
N ALA A 92 6.95 -10.18 -18.63
CA ALA A 92 7.60 -11.14 -19.51
C ALA A 92 6.61 -11.72 -20.54
N LEU A 93 5.37 -12.01 -20.13
CA LEU A 93 4.31 -12.45 -21.04
C LEU A 93 3.94 -11.37 -22.07
N LEU A 94 3.85 -10.11 -21.63
CA LEU A 94 3.59 -8.98 -22.53
C LEU A 94 4.75 -8.75 -23.52
N ARG A 95 6.00 -8.89 -23.07
CA ARG A 95 7.18 -8.82 -23.95
C ARG A 95 7.14 -9.93 -25.00
N HIS A 96 6.91 -11.17 -24.61
CA HIS A 96 6.79 -12.29 -25.54
C HIS A 96 5.64 -12.10 -26.54
N ARG A 97 4.49 -11.55 -26.11
CA ARG A 97 3.39 -11.21 -27.02
C ARG A 97 3.80 -10.14 -28.04
N ARG A 98 4.50 -9.08 -27.61
CA ARG A 98 5.01 -8.04 -28.52
C ARG A 98 5.98 -8.63 -29.54
N GLU A 99 6.90 -9.48 -29.11
CA GLU A 99 7.84 -10.18 -30.01
C GLU A 99 7.10 -11.04 -31.05
N GLN A 100 6.01 -11.71 -30.66
CA GLN A 100 5.18 -12.47 -31.61
C GLN A 100 4.48 -11.56 -32.62
N GLU A 101 3.93 -10.44 -32.17
CA GLU A 101 3.26 -9.46 -33.04
C GLU A 101 4.27 -8.83 -34.02
N GLU A 102 5.48 -8.48 -33.56
CA GLU A 102 6.56 -7.98 -34.40
C GLU A 102 7.05 -9.02 -35.41
N ALA A 103 7.26 -10.28 -34.97
CA ALA A 103 7.63 -11.37 -35.86
C ALA A 103 6.58 -11.60 -36.95
N TYR A 104 5.29 -11.53 -36.60
CA TYR A 104 4.19 -11.63 -37.55
C TYR A 104 4.20 -10.48 -38.58
N LEU A 105 4.37 -9.24 -38.13
CA LEU A 105 4.46 -8.07 -39.01
C LEU A 105 5.67 -8.16 -39.95
N ASN A 106 6.82 -8.58 -39.43
CA ASN A 106 8.04 -8.77 -40.22
C ASN A 106 7.85 -9.85 -41.30
N ALA A 107 7.21 -10.97 -40.98
CA ALA A 107 6.89 -12.00 -41.95
C ALA A 107 5.96 -11.47 -43.08
N LEU A 108 4.99 -10.62 -42.74
CA LEU A 108 4.08 -10.01 -43.71
C LEU A 108 4.81 -9.01 -44.63
N LEU A 109 5.74 -8.22 -44.08
CA LEU A 109 6.60 -7.34 -44.87
C LEU A 109 7.54 -8.12 -45.79
N GLU A 110 8.11 -9.22 -45.32
CA GLU A 110 8.97 -10.10 -46.12
C GLU A 110 8.18 -10.74 -47.27
N GLN A 111 6.98 -11.24 -47.02
CA GLN A 111 6.08 -11.76 -48.05
C GLN A 111 5.82 -10.72 -49.14
N ARG A 112 5.51 -9.47 -48.75
CA ARG A 112 5.27 -8.37 -49.70
C ARG A 112 6.51 -8.05 -50.53
N LYS A 113 7.72 -8.10 -49.94
CA LYS A 113 8.98 -7.92 -50.68
C LYS A 113 9.17 -9.04 -51.71
N ILE A 114 8.91 -10.30 -51.33
CA ILE A 114 8.99 -11.45 -52.24
C ILE A 114 8.05 -11.27 -53.43
N GLU A 115 6.79 -10.86 -53.19
CA GLU A 115 5.83 -10.58 -54.26
C GLU A 115 6.32 -9.48 -55.21
N GLN A 116 6.91 -8.40 -54.69
CA GLN A 116 7.51 -7.34 -55.51
C GLN A 116 8.68 -7.85 -56.37
N TYR A 117 9.55 -8.69 -55.80
CA TYR A 117 10.65 -9.29 -56.54
C TYR A 117 10.13 -10.21 -57.67
N GLN A 118 9.08 -10.99 -57.41
CA GLN A 118 8.44 -11.83 -58.43
C GLN A 118 7.85 -11.00 -59.57
N LEU A 119 7.12 -9.92 -59.25
CA LEU A 119 6.57 -9.01 -60.27
C LEU A 119 7.67 -8.37 -61.11
N ARG A 120 8.78 -7.94 -60.49
CA ARG A 120 9.93 -7.36 -61.19
C ARG A 120 10.61 -8.38 -62.11
N ALA A 121 10.78 -9.62 -61.66
CA ALA A 121 11.35 -10.69 -62.47
C ALA A 121 10.48 -10.99 -63.71
N LEU A 122 9.15 -11.06 -63.54
CA LEU A 122 8.21 -11.27 -64.63
C LEU A 122 8.23 -10.11 -65.64
N ALA A 123 8.33 -8.87 -65.17
CA ALA A 123 8.46 -7.69 -66.04
C ALA A 123 9.75 -7.71 -66.87
N LEU A 124 10.87 -8.13 -66.28
CA LEU A 124 12.13 -8.30 -67.00
C LEU A 124 12.03 -9.40 -68.05
N GLU A 125 11.39 -10.53 -67.74
CA GLU A 125 11.18 -11.63 -68.68
C GLU A 125 10.34 -11.17 -69.90
N GLN A 126 9.27 -10.39 -69.66
CA GLN A 126 8.48 -9.80 -70.74
C GLN A 126 9.32 -8.87 -71.62
N GLN A 127 10.17 -8.02 -71.02
CA GLN A 127 11.07 -7.16 -71.79
C GLN A 127 12.04 -7.98 -72.67
N PHE A 128 12.59 -9.07 -72.15
CA PHE A 128 13.44 -9.96 -72.94
C PHE A 128 12.68 -10.61 -74.11
N GLN A 129 11.44 -11.06 -73.89
CA GLN A 129 10.60 -11.61 -74.96
C GLN A 129 10.27 -10.56 -76.04
N GLU A 130 9.98 -9.32 -75.64
CA GLU A 130 9.77 -8.21 -76.58
C GLU A 130 11.03 -7.89 -77.38
N GLN A 131 12.20 -7.88 -76.75
CA GLN A 131 13.47 -7.66 -77.46
C GLN A 131 13.76 -8.80 -78.44
N ALA A 132 13.49 -10.05 -78.05
CA ALA A 132 13.64 -11.21 -78.92
C ALA A 132 12.73 -11.11 -80.15
N THR A 133 11.44 -10.78 -79.98
CA THR A 133 10.51 -10.62 -81.12
C THR A 133 10.89 -9.45 -82.03
N LYS A 134 11.31 -8.31 -81.48
CA LYS A 134 11.82 -7.16 -82.25
C LYS A 134 13.06 -7.54 -83.09
N SER A 135 13.96 -8.38 -82.57
CA SER A 135 15.16 -8.82 -83.30
C SER A 135 14.87 -9.75 -84.49
N VAL A 136 13.78 -10.52 -84.44
CA VAL A 136 13.34 -11.41 -85.54
C VAL A 136 12.78 -10.61 -86.73
N GLU A 137 12.16 -9.45 -86.52
CA GLU A 137 11.63 -8.62 -87.61
C GLU A 137 12.71 -7.96 -88.50
N TYR A 138 13.95 -7.85 -88.01
CA TYR A 138 15.07 -7.28 -88.79
C TYR A 138 15.93 -8.33 -89.53
N THR A 139 15.61 -9.63 -89.42
CA THR A 139 16.36 -10.71 -90.08
C THR A 139 15.53 -11.45 -91.13
N ASN A 140 15.01 -10.71 -92.12
CA ASN A 140 14.73 -11.28 -93.46
C ASN A 140 14.70 -10.16 -94.51
N PRO A 141 15.75 -10.07 -95.35
CA PRO A 141 15.57 -10.57 -96.71
C PRO A 141 16.75 -11.39 -97.25
N CYS A 142 16.38 -12.36 -98.09
CA CYS A 142 17.22 -13.27 -98.87
C CYS A 142 18.37 -12.58 -99.64
N HIS A 143 19.62 -13.07 -99.49
CA HIS A 143 20.51 -13.36 -100.64
C HIS A 143 21.73 -14.25 -100.29
N VAL A 144 21.61 -15.54 -100.62
CA VAL A 144 22.47 -16.38 -101.49
C VAL A 144 23.97 -16.02 -101.66
N MET A 145 24.82 -16.99 -101.27
CA MET A 145 26.23 -17.31 -101.68
C MET A 145 27.31 -16.34 -101.16
N THR A 146 28.46 -16.77 -100.64
CA THR A 146 29.45 -17.68 -101.25
C THR A 146 30.52 -18.07 -100.22
N THR A 147 31.07 -19.27 -100.39
CA THR A 147 32.35 -19.83 -99.92
C THR A 147 33.42 -18.90 -99.29
N ALA A 148 34.05 -19.41 -98.22
CA ALA A 148 35.50 -19.65 -98.08
C ALA A 148 36.18 -19.07 -96.81
N ALA A 149 37.01 -19.94 -96.23
CA ALA A 149 38.27 -19.68 -95.54
C ALA A 149 38.25 -19.26 -94.06
N CYS A 150 38.80 -20.16 -93.22
CA CYS A 150 39.49 -19.85 -91.97
C CYS A 150 40.57 -18.78 -92.16
N PRO A 151 40.90 -18.00 -91.11
CA PRO A 151 42.09 -18.34 -90.31
C PRO A 151 41.90 -18.12 -88.79
N ASN A 152 42.43 -19.01 -87.94
CA ASN A 152 43.57 -18.72 -87.05
C ASN A 152 43.85 -17.23 -86.78
N PHE A 153 43.64 -16.73 -85.54
CA PHE A 153 44.60 -15.82 -84.89
C PHE A 153 44.30 -15.57 -83.40
N ALA A 154 45.32 -15.87 -82.59
CA ALA A 154 45.76 -15.24 -81.34
C ALA A 154 44.84 -15.13 -80.12
N GLU A 155 45.24 -15.90 -79.11
CA GLU A 155 45.37 -15.50 -77.70
C GLU A 155 45.61 -13.99 -77.54
N ALA A 156 44.73 -13.33 -76.80
CA ALA A 156 44.99 -12.06 -76.14
C ALA A 156 44.41 -12.18 -74.73
N GLU A 157 45.27 -12.63 -73.81
CA GLU A 157 45.14 -12.39 -72.38
C GLU A 157 45.03 -10.88 -72.19
N GLN A 158 43.81 -10.39 -71.98
CA GLN A 158 43.60 -9.10 -71.32
C GLN A 158 43.42 -9.42 -69.85
N GLU A 159 44.54 -9.30 -69.13
CA GLU A 159 44.54 -8.97 -67.71
C GLU A 159 43.73 -7.69 -67.54
N GLU A 160 42.45 -7.86 -67.23
CA GLU A 160 41.60 -6.78 -66.75
C GLU A 160 42.07 -6.53 -65.31
N GLU A 161 42.99 -5.56 -65.16
CA GLU A 161 43.29 -4.97 -63.85
C GLU A 161 41.96 -4.56 -63.23
N VAL A 162 41.56 -5.34 -62.23
CA VAL A 162 40.59 -4.96 -61.22
C VAL A 162 41.21 -3.75 -60.54
N SER A 163 40.83 -2.56 -61.03
CA SER A 163 41.06 -1.31 -60.35
C SER A 163 40.28 -1.43 -59.05
N ASP A 164 40.97 -1.88 -58.00
CA ASP A 164 40.61 -1.72 -56.59
C ASP A 164 40.28 -0.24 -56.38
N SER A 165 39.01 0.09 -56.61
CA SER A 165 38.44 1.36 -56.22
C SER A 165 38.23 1.24 -54.73
N GLU A 166 39.30 1.55 -53.97
CA GLU A 166 39.28 1.81 -52.53
C GLU A 166 38.41 3.04 -52.18
N SER A 167 37.34 3.32 -52.92
CA SER A 167 36.41 4.44 -52.72
C SER A 167 35.04 4.02 -52.22
N GLU A 168 34.75 2.71 -52.10
CA GLU A 168 33.54 2.24 -51.41
C GLU A 168 33.66 2.33 -49.89
N ALA A 169 34.86 2.14 -49.32
CA ALA A 169 35.08 2.28 -47.87
C ALA A 169 34.87 3.72 -47.36
N ASP A 170 35.24 4.72 -48.15
CA ASP A 170 35.02 6.13 -47.80
C ASP A 170 33.54 6.53 -47.91
N GLN A 171 32.78 5.93 -48.85
CA GLN A 171 31.33 6.17 -48.96
C GLN A 171 30.54 5.49 -47.85
N GLU A 172 30.95 4.30 -47.41
CA GLU A 172 30.32 3.64 -46.26
C GLU A 172 30.55 4.42 -44.97
N HIS A 173 31.72 5.06 -44.79
CA HIS A 173 32.00 5.89 -43.63
C HIS A 173 31.15 7.18 -43.61
N GLU A 174 30.96 7.85 -44.76
CA GLU A 174 30.08 9.02 -44.85
C GLU A 174 28.60 8.65 -44.58
N VAL A 175 28.15 7.48 -45.06
CA VAL A 175 26.79 6.99 -44.79
C VAL A 175 26.62 6.60 -43.33
N ALA A 176 27.63 5.99 -42.71
CA ALA A 176 27.62 5.63 -41.29
C ALA A 176 27.59 6.87 -40.39
N GLU A 177 28.37 7.91 -40.69
CA GLU A 177 28.35 9.18 -39.94
C GLU A 177 27.01 9.92 -40.11
N GLN A 178 26.41 9.89 -41.30
CA GLN A 178 25.07 10.46 -41.51
C GLN A 178 24.00 9.68 -40.75
N LEU A 179 24.11 8.35 -40.67
CA LEU A 179 23.20 7.52 -39.90
C LEU A 179 23.38 7.75 -38.38
N GLU A 180 24.62 7.87 -37.91
CA GLU A 180 24.93 8.18 -36.50
C GLU A 180 24.39 9.56 -36.12
N SER A 181 24.57 10.58 -36.97
CA SER A 181 24.01 11.91 -36.73
C SER A 181 22.48 11.89 -36.70
N LEU A 182 21.83 11.08 -37.55
CA LEU A 182 20.37 10.94 -37.57
C LEU A 182 19.84 10.19 -36.33
N VAL A 183 20.50 9.11 -35.92
CA VAL A 183 20.16 8.36 -34.70
C VAL A 183 20.36 9.23 -33.47
N ARG A 184 21.47 9.98 -33.38
CA ARG A 184 21.72 10.92 -32.29
C ARG A 184 20.74 12.10 -32.28
N PHE A 185 20.25 12.54 -33.44
CA PHE A 185 19.22 13.58 -33.52
C PHE A 185 17.84 13.06 -33.08
N ILE A 186 17.49 11.82 -33.40
CA ILE A 186 16.18 11.23 -33.07
C ILE A 186 16.13 10.76 -31.61
N PHE A 187 17.22 10.16 -31.10
CA PHE A 187 17.25 9.52 -29.78
C PHE A 187 18.08 10.30 -28.75
N GLY A 188 19.09 11.07 -29.18
CA GLY A 188 19.97 11.81 -28.26
C GLY A 188 19.34 13.05 -27.62
N GLN A 189 18.08 13.39 -27.96
CA GLN A 189 17.32 14.38 -27.19
C GLN A 189 16.74 13.81 -25.89
N GLN A 190 16.60 12.48 -25.75
CA GLN A 190 16.03 11.88 -24.53
C GLN A 190 17.08 11.70 -23.42
N GLU A 191 18.35 11.47 -23.75
CA GLU A 191 19.41 11.26 -22.74
C GLU A 191 19.92 12.58 -22.10
N ALA A 192 19.64 13.74 -22.71
CA ALA A 192 20.08 15.03 -22.17
C ALA A 192 19.20 15.54 -21.01
N ASP A 193 17.96 15.06 -20.91
CA ASP A 193 17.04 15.42 -19.83
C ASP A 193 17.24 14.53 -18.58
N GLU A 194 17.80 13.32 -18.72
CA GLU A 194 18.08 12.42 -17.59
C GLU A 194 19.42 12.72 -16.86
N GLN A 195 20.35 13.47 -17.47
CA GLN A 195 21.62 13.86 -16.82
C GLN A 195 21.56 15.21 -16.09
N ALA A 196 20.40 15.86 -16.03
CA ALA A 196 20.23 17.14 -15.33
C ALA A 196 19.76 16.99 -13.87
N GLU A 197 19.42 15.79 -13.39
CA GLU A 197 18.88 15.59 -12.03
C GLU A 197 19.90 15.21 -10.95
N ASP A 198 21.18 14.98 -11.27
CA ASP A 198 22.22 14.75 -10.27
C ASP A 198 22.97 16.05 -9.91
N VAL A 199 22.33 16.87 -9.06
CA VAL A 199 23.00 17.95 -8.30
C VAL A 199 22.99 17.58 -6.82
N PRO A 200 24.15 17.58 -6.13
CA PRO A 200 24.24 17.16 -4.74
C PRO A 200 23.62 18.20 -3.79
N GLU A 201 22.77 17.72 -2.89
CA GLU A 201 22.21 18.45 -1.76
C GLU A 201 23.34 18.99 -0.85
N GLN A 202 23.45 20.32 -0.76
CA GLN A 202 24.05 21.00 0.38
C GLN A 202 23.05 22.02 0.94
N GLU A 203 22.92 21.94 2.26
CA GLU A 203 22.12 22.71 3.20
C GLU A 203 22.02 24.23 2.91
N GLU A 204 20.82 24.82 3.02
CA GLU A 204 20.48 25.76 4.11
C GLU A 204 19.06 26.38 3.96
N GLN A 205 18.48 26.55 5.15
CA GLN A 205 17.23 27.15 5.61
C GLN A 205 16.69 28.42 4.88
N GLN A 206 15.35 28.58 5.02
CA GLN A 206 14.52 29.80 5.12
C GLN A 206 13.54 30.16 3.98
N GLU A 207 12.27 30.21 4.41
CA GLU A 207 11.23 31.20 4.11
C GLU A 207 10.54 31.27 2.72
N GLN A 208 9.21 31.05 2.82
CA GLN A 208 8.11 31.81 2.21
C GLN A 208 7.79 31.73 0.70
N GLU A 209 6.52 31.35 0.48
CA GLU A 209 5.54 31.89 -0.46
C GLU A 209 5.77 31.82 -1.98
N SER A 210 4.68 31.38 -2.62
CA SER A 210 4.14 31.75 -3.94
C SER A 210 4.53 30.95 -5.20
N GLN A 211 3.47 30.31 -5.72
CA GLN A 211 2.96 30.32 -7.11
C GLN A 211 3.66 29.56 -8.25
N GLU A 212 2.78 28.80 -8.91
CA GLU A 212 2.56 28.65 -10.36
C GLU A 212 3.30 27.57 -11.16
N GLU A 213 2.45 26.69 -11.69
CA GLU A 213 2.36 26.17 -13.06
C GLU A 213 3.54 25.39 -13.67
N GLY A 214 3.21 24.15 -14.06
CA GLY A 214 4.02 23.31 -14.94
C GLY A 214 3.21 22.10 -15.42
N ASP A 215 2.32 22.35 -16.38
CA ASP A 215 1.70 21.33 -17.25
C ASP A 215 2.79 20.49 -17.94
N ALA A 216 2.78 19.17 -17.72
CA ALA A 216 3.43 18.20 -18.60
C ALA A 216 2.55 16.96 -18.75
N ASP A 217 2.00 16.86 -19.96
CA ASP A 217 1.09 15.86 -20.49
C ASP A 217 1.78 14.48 -20.58
N SER A 218 1.66 13.65 -19.54
CA SER A 218 1.90 12.21 -19.61
C SER A 218 0.57 11.47 -19.39
N THR A 219 -0.09 11.12 -20.49
CA THR A 219 -1.26 10.24 -20.48
C THR A 219 -0.85 8.80 -20.18
N GLU A 220 -0.43 8.53 -18.94
CA GLU A 220 -0.53 7.20 -18.38
C GLU A 220 -2.00 7.00 -17.99
N GLN A 221 -2.69 6.08 -18.67
CA GLN A 221 -4.03 5.62 -18.29
C GLN A 221 -3.93 4.92 -16.92
N THR A 222 -3.90 5.71 -15.87
CA THR A 222 -4.19 5.26 -14.51
C THR A 222 -5.70 5.00 -14.48
N MET A 223 -6.08 3.72 -14.42
CA MET A 223 -7.47 3.37 -14.10
C MET A 223 -7.82 4.11 -12.81
N SER A 224 -8.91 4.87 -12.82
CA SER A 224 -9.32 5.60 -11.62
C SER A 224 -9.60 4.59 -10.51
N MET A 225 -9.41 5.00 -9.26
CA MET A 225 -9.68 4.15 -8.11
C MET A 225 -11.11 3.58 -8.15
N ASP A 226 -12.07 4.34 -8.69
CA ASP A 226 -13.44 3.90 -8.89
C ASP A 226 -13.56 2.80 -9.95
N GLU A 227 -12.82 2.92 -11.05
CA GLU A 227 -12.75 1.88 -12.10
C GLU A 227 -12.11 0.59 -11.57
N PHE A 228 -11.16 0.71 -10.64
CA PHE A 228 -10.55 -0.42 -9.95
C PHE A 228 -11.50 -1.08 -8.93
N VAL A 229 -12.29 -0.29 -8.19
CA VAL A 229 -13.29 -0.81 -7.25
C VAL A 229 -14.45 -1.48 -7.99
N ASP A 230 -14.88 -0.95 -9.12
CA ASP A 230 -15.87 -1.59 -10.01
C ASP A 230 -15.31 -2.88 -10.61
N TYR A 231 -14.04 -2.90 -11.02
CA TYR A 231 -13.38 -4.10 -11.50
C TYR A 231 -13.32 -5.19 -10.41
N ILE A 232 -12.94 -4.86 -9.18
CA ILE A 232 -12.93 -5.83 -8.08
C ILE A 232 -14.33 -6.31 -7.72
N SER A 233 -15.32 -5.41 -7.68
CA SER A 233 -16.71 -5.77 -7.37
C SER A 233 -17.29 -6.72 -8.41
N LYS A 234 -17.03 -6.44 -9.69
CA LYS A 234 -17.45 -7.31 -10.80
C LYS A 234 -16.77 -8.68 -10.76
N LYS A 235 -15.47 -8.72 -10.42
CA LYS A 235 -14.67 -9.94 -10.36
C LYS A 235 -15.00 -10.80 -9.13
N ALA A 236 -15.49 -10.20 -8.04
CA ALA A 236 -16.04 -10.92 -6.89
C ALA A 236 -17.39 -11.56 -7.22
N GLN A 237 -18.24 -10.85 -7.98
CA GLN A 237 -19.56 -11.35 -8.38
C GLN A 237 -19.46 -12.55 -9.36
N GLU A 238 -18.47 -12.55 -10.26
CA GLU A 238 -18.20 -13.70 -11.14
C GLU A 238 -17.72 -14.97 -10.39
N LEU A 239 -17.19 -14.85 -9.17
CA LEU A 239 -16.70 -16.00 -8.40
C LEU A 239 -17.79 -16.66 -7.54
N ASP A 240 -18.85 -15.93 -7.19
CA ASP A 240 -19.98 -16.48 -6.42
C ASP A 240 -20.98 -17.22 -7.32
N ASP A 241 -21.10 -16.86 -8.61
CA ASP A 241 -22.04 -17.50 -9.54
C ASP A 241 -21.59 -18.89 -10.04
N ASP A 242 -20.32 -19.27 -9.86
CA ASP A 242 -19.78 -20.58 -10.30
C ASP A 242 -19.80 -21.66 -9.19
N ALA A 243 -20.30 -21.36 -7.99
CA ALA A 243 -20.24 -22.27 -6.83
C ALA A 243 -21.53 -23.06 -6.53
N GLU A 244 -22.64 -22.86 -7.25
CA GLU A 244 -23.95 -23.40 -6.86
C GLU A 244 -24.48 -24.63 -7.63
N ASP A 245 -23.76 -25.26 -8.58
CA ASP A 245 -24.43 -26.27 -9.45
C ASP A 245 -23.87 -27.71 -9.50
N GLU A 246 -23.03 -28.15 -8.57
CA GLU A 246 -22.66 -29.58 -8.50
C GLU A 246 -22.40 -30.05 -7.06
N ASN A 247 -23.43 -30.47 -6.31
CA ASN A 247 -23.34 -31.52 -5.27
C ASN A 247 -24.72 -31.85 -4.65
N ASP A 248 -25.68 -32.21 -5.50
CA ASP A 248 -26.91 -32.89 -5.09
C ASP A 248 -26.97 -34.24 -5.82
N ASP A 249 -26.10 -35.19 -5.46
CA ASP A 249 -26.45 -36.61 -5.55
C ASP A 249 -25.37 -37.52 -4.95
N ALA A 250 -25.85 -38.48 -4.15
CA ALA A 250 -25.18 -39.70 -3.71
C ALA A 250 -24.12 -39.55 -2.59
N MET A 251 -24.52 -39.87 -1.35
CA MET A 251 -24.40 -41.26 -0.87
C MET A 251 -25.00 -41.37 0.54
N GLU A 252 -25.99 -42.25 0.60
CA GLU A 252 -26.63 -42.83 1.76
C GLU A 252 -25.64 -43.66 2.61
N GLU A 253 -25.97 -43.71 3.90
CA GLU A 253 -25.72 -44.79 4.88
C GLU A 253 -24.34 -44.96 5.53
N ASP A 254 -24.45 -45.02 6.87
CA ASP A 254 -23.75 -45.88 7.82
C ASP A 254 -22.21 -45.78 7.89
N ASP A 255 -21.70 -45.29 9.03
CA ASP A 255 -21.15 -46.20 10.05
C ASP A 255 -20.33 -45.49 11.16
N LEU A 256 -20.65 -45.89 12.41
CA LEU A 256 -19.73 -46.19 13.52
C LEU A 256 -19.10 -45.07 14.37
N ASP A 257 -19.67 -44.94 15.57
CA ASP A 257 -19.02 -45.02 16.88
C ASP A 257 -17.49 -45.30 16.86
N LEU A 258 -16.63 -44.29 17.05
CA LEU A 258 -15.21 -44.49 17.39
C LEU A 258 -14.53 -43.19 17.90
N ALA A 259 -15.13 -42.51 18.90
CA ALA A 259 -14.53 -41.31 19.52
C ALA A 259 -14.18 -41.49 21.01
N ALA A 260 -13.79 -42.70 21.41
CA ALA A 260 -13.35 -42.97 22.78
C ALA A 260 -12.29 -44.10 22.84
N SER A 261 -11.07 -43.84 22.38
CA SER A 261 -9.81 -44.48 22.84
C SER A 261 -8.63 -44.05 21.97
N ALA A 262 -7.86 -43.04 22.40
CA ALA A 262 -6.45 -42.87 21.99
C ALA A 262 -5.76 -41.81 22.86
N ILE A 263 -5.65 -42.10 24.16
CA ILE A 263 -4.64 -41.54 25.06
C ILE A 263 -3.73 -42.72 25.42
N GLN A 264 -2.40 -42.52 25.30
CA GLN A 264 -1.24 -43.38 25.70
C GLN A 264 -0.58 -44.28 24.64
N HIS A 265 0.61 -43.85 24.20
CA HIS A 265 1.87 -44.61 23.94
C HIS A 265 2.82 -43.61 23.23
N ILE A 266 3.96 -43.11 23.73
CA ILE A 266 5.18 -43.71 24.30
C ILE A 266 5.61 -44.98 23.57
N ASP A 267 6.52 -44.83 22.60
CA ASP A 267 7.79 -45.58 22.42
C ASP A 267 8.51 -44.94 21.20
N ASP A 268 9.72 -44.39 21.36
CA ASP A 268 11.01 -45.09 21.18
C ASP A 268 11.13 -45.76 19.80
N HIS A 269 11.79 -45.08 18.86
CA HIS A 269 12.52 -45.75 17.78
C HIS A 269 13.65 -44.85 17.26
N GLU A 270 14.85 -45.18 17.71
CA GLU A 270 16.10 -44.97 17.00
C GLU A 270 16.02 -45.63 15.61
N SER A 271 16.40 -44.91 14.57
CA SER A 271 16.90 -45.50 13.33
C SER A 271 18.04 -44.61 12.79
N GLU A 272 19.24 -45.13 13.01
CA GLU A 272 20.40 -44.95 12.14
C GLU A 272 20.01 -45.26 10.69
N ASP A 273 20.40 -44.41 9.74
CA ASP A 273 20.58 -44.73 8.31
C ASP A 273 21.42 -43.57 7.73
N GLU A 274 22.74 -43.74 7.62
CA GLU A 274 23.46 -44.27 6.45
C GLU A 274 23.44 -43.33 5.23
N ASP A 275 24.54 -42.57 5.13
CA ASP A 275 25.35 -42.27 3.95
C ASP A 275 24.67 -42.28 2.57
N LYS A 276 24.64 -41.11 1.93
CA LYS A 276 24.76 -41.01 0.48
C LYS A 276 25.47 -39.74 0.03
N ASP A 277 26.64 -39.98 -0.55
CA ASP A 277 27.47 -39.12 -1.40
C ASP A 277 26.68 -38.42 -2.51
N GLU A 278 26.77 -37.09 -2.61
CA GLU A 278 26.79 -36.35 -3.89
C GLU A 278 27.68 -35.10 -3.67
N LYS A 279 28.96 -35.17 -4.07
CA LYS A 279 29.58 -34.43 -5.19
C LYS A 279 29.35 -32.91 -5.13
N GLU A 280 30.35 -32.14 -4.70
CA GLU A 280 31.33 -31.47 -5.58
C GLU A 280 30.65 -30.78 -6.76
N GLU A 281 30.41 -29.47 -6.63
CA GLU A 281 30.94 -28.42 -7.54
C GLU A 281 31.15 -27.14 -6.72
N GLU A 282 32.43 -26.89 -6.40
CA GLU A 282 32.94 -25.62 -5.90
C GLU A 282 33.19 -24.73 -7.12
N ASP A 283 32.27 -23.82 -7.43
CA ASP A 283 32.57 -22.67 -8.26
C ASP A 283 33.06 -21.53 -7.35
N GLU A 284 34.38 -21.40 -7.34
CA GLU A 284 35.12 -20.25 -6.86
C GLU A 284 34.85 -19.05 -7.80
N ASP A 285 34.02 -18.11 -7.36
CA ASP A 285 34.11 -16.73 -7.85
C ASP A 285 34.44 -15.82 -6.66
N GLU A 286 35.75 -15.63 -6.51
CA GLU A 286 36.36 -14.45 -5.92
C GLU A 286 35.82 -13.17 -6.59
N ASP A 287 35.73 -12.11 -5.77
CA ASP A 287 35.64 -10.68 -6.14
C ASP A 287 34.29 -9.97 -5.89
N SER A 288 34.06 -9.58 -4.64
CA SER A 288 33.81 -8.16 -4.33
C SER A 288 33.91 -7.87 -2.84
N ALA A 289 35.09 -7.38 -2.47
CA ALA A 289 35.27 -6.52 -1.32
C ALA A 289 34.54 -5.19 -1.58
N MET A 290 33.34 -5.04 -1.02
CA MET A 290 32.83 -3.73 -0.62
C MET A 290 32.52 -3.80 0.89
N GLU A 291 33.57 -3.61 1.68
CA GLU A 291 33.45 -3.03 3.02
C GLU A 291 32.91 -1.60 2.82
N GLN A 292 31.59 -1.46 2.82
CA GLN A 292 30.97 -0.18 3.15
C GLN A 292 30.84 -0.14 4.66
N ASP A 293 31.64 0.73 5.26
CA ASP A 293 31.45 1.23 6.61
C ASP A 293 30.03 1.83 6.71
N GLU A 294 29.03 0.99 7.01
CA GLU A 294 27.76 1.46 7.53
C GLU A 294 28.04 2.01 8.93
N GLU A 295 28.22 3.33 9.01
CA GLU A 295 28.03 4.10 10.22
C GLU A 295 26.60 3.85 10.74
N VAL A 296 26.47 2.79 11.53
CA VAL A 296 25.31 2.53 12.36
C VAL A 296 25.10 3.80 13.17
N PRO A 297 23.95 4.49 13.03
CA PRO A 297 23.73 5.73 13.75
C PRO A 297 23.87 5.42 15.22
N ALA A 298 24.87 6.04 15.84
CA ALA A 298 25.10 5.95 17.27
C ALA A 298 23.78 6.30 17.94
N LEU A 299 23.10 5.29 18.46
CA LEU A 299 21.88 5.40 19.25
C LEU A 299 22.31 5.97 20.62
N VAL A 300 22.66 7.26 20.60
CA VAL A 300 23.15 8.02 21.74
C VAL A 300 22.06 8.05 22.81
N GLU A 301 22.18 7.13 23.76
CA GLU A 301 22.39 7.43 25.18
C GLU A 301 21.45 8.45 25.86
N SER A 302 20.19 8.58 25.44
CA SER A 302 19.18 9.30 26.24
C SER A 302 18.64 8.42 27.38
N THR A 303 19.53 7.83 28.18
CA THR A 303 19.17 7.11 29.42
C THR A 303 18.59 8.06 30.48
N GLU A 304 18.82 9.37 30.34
CA GLU A 304 18.21 10.39 31.19
C GLU A 304 16.70 10.55 30.96
N SER A 305 16.21 10.33 29.73
CA SER A 305 14.77 10.37 29.41
C SER A 305 14.03 9.18 30.02
N LEU A 306 14.64 7.98 29.99
CA LEU A 306 14.12 6.79 30.64
C LEU A 306 14.10 6.93 32.17
N HIS A 307 15.09 7.60 32.77
CA HIS A 307 15.11 7.84 34.21
C HIS A 307 13.99 8.79 34.67
N HIS A 308 13.60 9.77 33.86
CA HIS A 308 12.46 10.64 34.18
C HIS A 308 11.13 9.88 34.12
N LEU A 309 10.94 9.04 33.09
CA LEU A 309 9.75 8.20 32.95
C LEU A 309 9.64 7.18 34.11
N VAL A 310 10.75 6.56 34.50
CA VAL A 310 10.77 5.61 35.64
C VAL A 310 10.49 6.33 36.97
N ASN A 311 10.99 7.56 37.15
CA ASN A 311 10.70 8.35 38.34
C ASN A 311 9.25 8.88 38.37
N ASP A 312 8.66 9.25 37.24
CA ASP A 312 7.25 9.69 37.18
C ASP A 312 6.28 8.52 37.46
N ILE A 313 6.61 7.30 37.02
CA ILE A 313 5.86 6.08 37.37
C ILE A 313 6.02 5.75 38.88
N LEU A 314 7.22 5.94 39.45
CA LEU A 314 7.45 5.71 40.88
C LEU A 314 6.82 6.78 41.77
N ALA A 315 6.78 8.04 41.33
CA ALA A 315 6.16 9.13 42.07
C ALA A 315 4.63 9.00 42.10
N ASN A 316 4.01 8.62 40.99
CA ASN A 316 2.54 8.47 40.93
C ASN A 316 1.99 7.21 41.62
N THR A 317 2.84 6.25 41.99
CA THR A 317 2.41 5.01 42.68
C THR A 317 2.44 5.10 44.20
N THR A 318 2.95 6.18 44.78
CA THR A 318 3.06 6.34 46.25
C THR A 318 1.82 6.92 46.94
N ASN A 319 0.73 7.16 46.20
CA ASN A 319 -0.54 7.59 46.79
C ASN A 319 -1.34 6.37 47.29
N GLU A 320 -0.90 5.79 48.41
CA GLU A 320 -1.28 4.46 48.93
C GLU A 320 -2.68 4.36 49.61
N GLU A 321 -3.58 5.34 49.52
CA GLU A 321 -4.84 5.29 50.28
C GLU A 321 -6.10 4.87 49.49
N SER A 322 -5.97 4.39 48.24
CA SER A 322 -7.14 3.88 47.50
C SER A 322 -6.85 2.75 46.50
N PHE A 323 -5.89 1.87 46.80
CA PHE A 323 -5.52 0.70 45.97
C PHE A 323 -6.39 -0.55 46.29
N SER A 324 -7.69 -0.34 46.42
CA SER A 324 -8.68 -1.40 46.64
C SER A 324 -9.32 -1.75 45.31
N ASP A 325 -9.02 -2.95 44.80
CA ASP A 325 -9.50 -3.50 43.52
C ASP A 325 -9.15 -2.61 42.31
N PHE A 326 -7.98 -2.86 41.72
CA PHE A 326 -7.93 -2.74 40.26
C PHE A 326 -8.76 -3.91 39.75
N PRO A 327 -9.97 -3.69 39.21
CA PRO A 327 -10.64 -4.75 38.48
C PRO A 327 -9.65 -5.19 37.40
N GLU A 328 -9.45 -6.50 37.29
CA GLU A 328 -8.80 -7.10 36.15
C GLU A 328 -9.70 -6.78 34.94
N GLU A 329 -9.52 -5.58 34.40
CA GLU A 329 -10.31 -5.07 33.28
C GLU A 329 -10.03 -6.00 32.11
N ASP A 330 -11.10 -6.62 31.63
CA ASP A 330 -11.07 -7.53 30.51
C ASP A 330 -10.31 -6.87 29.35
N PRO A 331 -9.25 -7.50 28.81
CA PRO A 331 -8.46 -6.94 27.72
C PRO A 331 -9.32 -6.56 26.50
N VAL A 332 -10.45 -7.25 26.31
CA VAL A 332 -11.42 -6.92 25.25
C VAL A 332 -12.05 -5.55 25.47
N LYS A 333 -12.38 -5.19 26.71
CA LYS A 333 -12.92 -3.87 27.04
C LYS A 333 -11.90 -2.77 26.78
N ILE A 334 -10.65 -2.99 27.20
CA ILE A 334 -9.56 -2.04 26.99
C ILE A 334 -9.38 -1.76 25.48
N ALA A 335 -9.35 -2.81 24.65
CA ALA A 335 -9.25 -2.66 23.20
C ALA A 335 -10.42 -1.89 22.58
N LYS A 336 -11.65 -2.07 23.11
CA LYS A 336 -12.83 -1.32 22.66
C LYS A 336 -12.79 0.15 23.04
N PHE A 337 -12.36 0.47 24.26
CA PHE A 337 -12.14 1.86 24.68
C PHE A 337 -11.05 2.52 23.85
N GLU A 338 -9.96 1.80 23.57
CA GLU A 338 -8.90 2.30 22.71
C GLU A 338 -9.41 2.56 21.28
N ALA A 339 -10.24 1.66 20.73
CA ALA A 339 -10.86 1.87 19.43
C ALA A 339 -11.79 3.10 19.41
N LEU A 340 -12.61 3.29 20.45
CA LEU A 340 -13.46 4.49 20.59
C LEU A 340 -12.61 5.77 20.72
N SER A 341 -11.52 5.72 21.49
CA SER A 341 -10.60 6.85 21.64
C SER A 341 -9.93 7.23 20.32
N ARG A 342 -9.51 6.23 19.51
CA ARG A 342 -8.97 6.47 18.17
C ARG A 342 -10.01 7.10 17.24
N ILE A 343 -11.25 6.62 17.27
CA ILE A 343 -12.35 7.21 16.48
C ILE A 343 -12.64 8.64 16.94
N GLU A 344 -12.63 8.91 18.25
CA GLU A 344 -12.80 10.28 18.75
C GLU A 344 -11.70 11.21 18.22
N GLN A 345 -10.45 10.76 18.25
CA GLN A 345 -9.32 11.51 17.71
C GLN A 345 -9.50 11.76 16.20
N GLU A 346 -9.80 10.71 15.43
CA GLU A 346 -10.05 10.82 13.98
C GLU A 346 -11.19 11.81 13.70
N LEU A 347 -12.29 11.74 14.45
CA LEU A 347 -13.42 12.66 14.33
C LEU A 347 -13.02 14.12 14.64
N ASN A 348 -12.14 14.35 15.62
CA ASN A 348 -11.63 15.69 15.93
C ASN A 348 -10.66 16.20 14.85
N GLU A 349 -9.84 15.33 14.27
CA GLU A 349 -8.91 15.66 13.18
C GLU A 349 -9.68 16.04 11.91
N ILE A 350 -10.65 15.22 11.49
CA ILE A 350 -11.53 15.49 10.35
C ILE A 350 -12.20 16.86 10.53
N ARG A 351 -12.75 17.10 11.73
CA ARG A 351 -13.37 18.38 12.07
C ARG A 351 -12.39 19.54 11.93
N GLN A 352 -11.17 19.42 12.47
CA GLN A 352 -10.18 20.48 12.42
C GLN A 352 -9.69 20.76 10.99
N GLN A 353 -9.56 19.72 10.15
CA GLN A 353 -9.09 19.85 8.77
C GLN A 353 -10.16 20.52 7.89
N HIS A 354 -11.41 20.07 8.01
CA HIS A 354 -12.45 20.40 7.03
C HIS A 354 -13.45 21.46 7.50
N GLU A 355 -13.76 21.60 8.80
CA GLU A 355 -14.87 22.47 9.26
C GLU A 355 -14.69 23.93 8.81
N ASP A 356 -13.48 24.49 8.94
CA ASP A 356 -13.23 25.89 8.60
C ASP A 356 -13.18 26.14 7.07
N HIS A 357 -12.62 25.22 6.30
CA HIS A 357 -12.46 25.39 4.84
C HIS A 357 -13.77 25.11 4.09
N VAL A 358 -14.43 23.99 4.42
CA VAL A 358 -15.61 23.51 3.70
C VAL A 358 -16.83 24.39 3.96
N LEU A 359 -17.04 24.87 5.20
CA LEU A 359 -18.19 25.72 5.55
C LEU A 359 -18.04 27.18 5.08
N HIS A 360 -16.91 27.52 4.48
CA HIS A 360 -16.65 28.85 3.92
C HIS A 360 -16.47 28.84 2.40
N ALA A 361 -16.29 27.67 1.78
CA ALA A 361 -16.14 27.51 0.35
C ALA A 361 -17.50 27.56 -0.38
N THR A 362 -17.59 28.38 -1.42
CA THR A 362 -18.84 28.49 -2.21
C THR A 362 -19.08 27.24 -3.04
N LEU A 363 -20.21 26.56 -2.79
CA LEU A 363 -20.60 25.38 -3.56
C LEU A 363 -21.19 25.75 -4.92
N ASP A 364 -20.84 24.97 -5.95
CA ASP A 364 -21.40 25.09 -7.30
C ASP A 364 -22.42 23.97 -7.58
N PHE A 365 -23.63 24.35 -7.99
CA PHE A 365 -24.72 23.43 -8.33
C PHE A 365 -24.96 23.35 -9.85
N SER A 366 -24.06 23.92 -10.66
CA SER A 366 -24.19 23.96 -12.11
C SER A 366 -23.78 22.62 -12.73
N HIS A 367 -24.75 21.87 -13.24
CA HIS A 367 -24.49 20.66 -14.02
C HIS A 367 -24.81 20.92 -15.50
N ASP A 368 -23.80 21.11 -16.35
CA ASP A 368 -23.93 21.22 -17.82
C ASP A 368 -25.10 22.10 -18.34
N GLY A 369 -25.43 23.18 -17.63
CA GLY A 369 -26.50 24.10 -18.00
C GLY A 369 -27.93 23.67 -17.62
N ARG A 370 -28.11 22.61 -16.83
CA ARG A 370 -29.38 22.31 -16.15
C ARG A 370 -29.20 22.54 -14.65
N SER A 371 -30.09 23.34 -14.07
CA SER A 371 -30.18 23.53 -12.62
C SER A 371 -30.31 22.17 -11.93
N ALA A 372 -29.28 21.76 -11.18
CA ALA A 372 -29.28 20.49 -10.46
C ALA A 372 -30.31 20.50 -9.32
N SER A 373 -30.80 19.31 -8.97
CA SER A 373 -31.62 19.10 -7.78
C SER A 373 -30.79 19.43 -6.53
N PRO A 374 -31.39 20.01 -5.46
CA PRO A 374 -30.70 20.27 -4.19
C PRO A 374 -29.97 19.05 -3.62
N ASP A 375 -30.41 17.84 -3.96
CA ASP A 375 -29.85 16.60 -3.41
C ASP A 375 -28.48 16.24 -4.00
N ILE A 376 -28.14 16.69 -5.21
CA ILE A 376 -26.96 16.21 -5.95
C ILE A 376 -25.99 17.37 -6.19
N ILE A 377 -24.82 17.30 -5.55
CA ILE A 377 -23.70 18.20 -5.81
C ILE A 377 -22.75 17.49 -6.79
N PRO A 378 -22.41 18.10 -7.94
CA PRO A 378 -21.45 17.52 -8.86
C PRO A 378 -20.02 17.63 -8.30
N ALA A 379 -19.22 16.58 -8.43
CA ALA A 379 -17.80 16.55 -8.03
C ALA A 379 -16.86 17.30 -9.02
N SER A 380 -17.41 18.23 -9.81
CA SER A 380 -16.69 18.95 -10.86
C SER A 380 -15.69 19.95 -10.32
N THR A 381 -16.07 20.73 -9.30
CA THR A 381 -15.20 21.73 -8.66
C THR A 381 -14.40 21.11 -7.50
N ALA A 382 -13.24 21.70 -7.20
CA ALA A 382 -12.37 21.20 -6.12
C ALA A 382 -13.05 21.33 -4.75
N GLU A 383 -13.77 22.44 -4.55
CA GLU A 383 -14.52 22.75 -3.34
C GLU A 383 -15.65 21.75 -3.10
N ASN A 384 -16.37 21.38 -4.16
CA ASN A 384 -17.41 20.36 -4.07
C ASN A 384 -16.82 18.98 -3.74
N ARG A 385 -15.65 18.64 -4.28
CA ARG A 385 -14.96 17.39 -3.94
C ARG A 385 -14.55 17.35 -2.47
N GLU A 386 -14.03 18.46 -1.94
CA GLU A 386 -13.68 18.55 -0.51
C GLU A 386 -14.91 18.44 0.39
N PHE A 387 -16.03 19.08 0.01
CA PHE A 387 -17.30 18.96 0.72
C PHE A 387 -17.79 17.50 0.75
N LEU A 388 -17.86 16.85 -0.40
CA LEU A 388 -18.30 15.46 -0.52
C LEU A 388 -17.34 14.50 0.21
N GLY A 389 -16.03 14.78 0.17
CA GLY A 389 -15.03 14.04 0.91
C GLY A 389 -15.22 14.16 2.43
N TYR A 390 -15.55 15.35 2.94
CA TYR A 390 -15.84 15.54 4.36
C TYR A 390 -17.13 14.79 4.78
N GLU A 391 -18.17 14.83 3.96
CA GLU A 391 -19.41 14.08 4.17
C GLU A 391 -19.13 12.55 4.22
N ASP A 392 -18.42 12.01 3.24
CA ASP A 392 -18.07 10.58 3.17
C ASP A 392 -17.23 10.13 4.38
N GLN A 393 -16.25 10.93 4.79
CA GLN A 393 -15.45 10.64 5.98
C GLN A 393 -16.30 10.55 7.25
N LEU A 394 -17.26 11.47 7.44
CA LEU A 394 -18.18 11.43 8.59
C LEU A 394 -19.09 10.19 8.55
N VAL A 395 -19.61 9.82 7.38
CA VAL A 395 -20.40 8.59 7.20
C VAL A 395 -19.55 7.36 7.52
N LYS A 396 -18.29 7.33 7.09
CA LYS A 396 -17.35 6.25 7.40
C LYS A 396 -17.08 6.12 8.90
N ILE A 397 -17.00 7.23 9.64
CA ILE A 397 -16.90 7.19 11.10
C ILE A 397 -18.16 6.58 11.73
N LEU A 398 -19.35 6.94 11.25
CA LEU A 398 -20.60 6.34 11.74
C LEU A 398 -20.62 4.82 11.53
N LEU A 399 -20.20 4.34 10.36
CA LEU A 399 -20.07 2.90 10.08
C LEU A 399 -19.06 2.22 11.01
N LYS A 400 -17.89 2.83 11.26
CA LYS A 400 -16.89 2.32 12.22
C LYS A 400 -17.47 2.24 13.64
N LEU A 401 -18.25 3.22 14.06
CA LEU A 401 -18.89 3.23 15.39
C LEU A 401 -19.94 2.12 15.52
N ASP A 402 -20.71 1.84 14.46
CA ASP A 402 -21.72 0.77 14.46
C ASP A 402 -21.11 -0.63 14.61
N MET A 403 -19.88 -0.83 14.10
CA MET A 403 -19.14 -2.09 14.26
C MET A 403 -18.67 -2.36 15.70
N ILE A 404 -18.58 -1.34 16.56
CA ILE A 404 -18.12 -1.51 17.95
C ILE A 404 -19.28 -1.95 18.83
N GLU A 405 -19.35 -3.24 19.13
CA GLU A 405 -20.35 -3.80 20.04
C GLU A 405 -20.05 -3.47 21.51
N SER A 406 -21.09 -3.14 22.29
CA SER A 406 -20.91 -2.75 23.70
C SER A 406 -20.84 -3.92 24.69
N ASP A 407 -21.20 -5.15 24.30
CA ASP A 407 -21.26 -6.36 25.17
C ASP A 407 -21.98 -6.16 26.51
N GLY A 408 -22.94 -5.23 26.56
CA GLY A 408 -23.66 -4.88 27.79
C GLY A 408 -22.92 -3.92 28.72
N ASP A 409 -21.73 -3.44 28.36
CA ASP A 409 -21.02 -2.40 29.10
C ASP A 409 -21.67 -1.03 28.86
N GLU A 410 -22.16 -0.40 29.93
CA GLU A 410 -22.84 0.89 29.87
C GLU A 410 -21.88 2.03 29.49
N HIS A 411 -20.60 1.96 29.87
CA HIS A 411 -19.64 3.02 29.58
C HIS A 411 -19.31 3.06 28.08
N ILE A 412 -18.96 1.91 27.50
CA ILE A 412 -18.70 1.77 26.06
C ILE A 412 -19.93 2.22 25.26
N ARG A 413 -21.14 1.81 25.69
CA ARG A 413 -22.38 2.20 25.04
C ARG A 413 -22.62 3.72 25.07
N ASN A 414 -22.37 4.36 26.21
CA ASN A 414 -22.58 5.80 26.39
C ASN A 414 -21.57 6.62 25.59
N GLU A 415 -20.30 6.20 25.57
CA GLU A 415 -19.23 6.86 24.82
C GLU A 415 -19.46 6.74 23.31
N ARG A 416 -19.74 5.53 22.81
CA ARG A 416 -20.14 5.29 21.42
C ARG A 416 -21.33 6.17 21.02
N LYS A 417 -22.37 6.23 21.86
CA LYS A 417 -23.56 7.08 21.61
C LYS A 417 -23.21 8.57 21.57
N ALA A 418 -22.28 9.03 22.41
CA ALA A 418 -21.83 10.41 22.40
C ALA A 418 -21.09 10.75 21.10
N LEU A 419 -20.22 9.85 20.62
CA LEU A 419 -19.50 10.02 19.35
C LEU A 419 -20.45 9.99 18.14
N VAL A 420 -21.39 9.04 18.09
CA VAL A 420 -22.42 8.98 17.03
C VAL A 420 -23.18 10.31 16.97
N LYS A 421 -23.69 10.77 18.11
CA LYS A 421 -24.42 12.05 18.17
C LYS A 421 -23.57 13.24 17.70
N ARG A 422 -22.26 13.22 18.00
CA ARG A 422 -21.33 14.28 17.58
C ARG A 422 -21.15 14.27 16.06
N ALA A 423 -20.94 13.09 15.46
CA ALA A 423 -20.83 12.92 14.01
C ALA A 423 -22.14 13.31 13.29
N GLU A 424 -23.29 12.87 13.78
CA GLU A 424 -24.62 13.27 13.27
C GLU A 424 -24.78 14.80 13.30
N THR A 425 -24.42 15.46 14.41
CA THR A 425 -24.50 16.93 14.51
C THR A 425 -23.59 17.62 13.48
N MET A 426 -22.48 17.00 13.07
CA MET A 426 -21.61 17.56 12.03
C MET A 426 -22.17 17.35 10.62
N LEU A 427 -22.80 16.21 10.35
CA LEU A 427 -23.54 15.99 9.09
C LEU A 427 -24.73 16.95 8.98
N ASP A 428 -25.52 17.12 10.05
CA ASP A 428 -26.65 18.07 10.06
C ASP A 428 -26.20 19.50 9.70
N LYS A 429 -25.02 19.93 10.19
CA LYS A 429 -24.44 21.24 9.82
C LYS A 429 -24.05 21.31 8.35
N LEU A 430 -23.51 20.23 7.77
CA LEU A 430 -23.17 20.18 6.36
C LEU A 430 -24.43 20.24 5.49
N ASP A 431 -25.50 19.54 5.88
CA ASP A 431 -26.79 19.59 5.21
C ASP A 431 -27.42 20.99 5.28
N GLU A 432 -27.40 21.63 6.46
CA GLU A 432 -27.85 23.02 6.63
C GLU A 432 -27.05 23.98 5.74
N TYR A 433 -25.73 23.78 5.65
CA TYR A 433 -24.86 24.58 4.80
C TYR A 433 -25.17 24.39 3.31
N LYS A 434 -25.23 23.13 2.86
CA LYS A 434 -25.61 22.76 1.49
C LYS A 434 -26.95 23.38 1.08
N GLN A 435 -27.96 23.29 1.95
CA GLN A 435 -29.27 23.90 1.71
C GLN A 435 -29.20 25.42 1.57
N LYS A 436 -28.43 26.10 2.44
CA LYS A 436 -28.25 27.55 2.39
C LYS A 436 -27.53 28.02 1.13
N GLU A 437 -26.50 27.30 0.70
CA GLU A 437 -25.77 27.59 -0.55
C GLU A 437 -26.68 27.40 -1.76
N TRP A 438 -27.48 26.34 -1.77
CA TRP A 438 -28.47 26.08 -2.82
C TRP A 438 -29.53 27.17 -2.92
N GLU A 439 -30.07 27.63 -1.78
CA GLU A 439 -31.04 28.73 -1.74
C GLU A 439 -30.46 30.04 -2.29
N ARG A 440 -29.19 30.32 -1.97
CA ARG A 440 -28.49 31.51 -2.47
C ARG A 440 -28.34 31.49 -3.99
N VAL A 441 -27.88 30.37 -4.55
CA VAL A 441 -27.71 30.22 -6.01
C VAL A 441 -29.07 30.25 -6.73
N SER A 442 -30.08 29.58 -6.17
CA SER A 442 -31.43 29.54 -6.74
C SER A 442 -32.08 30.92 -6.77
N CYS A 443 -31.99 31.71 -5.69
CA CYS A 443 -32.55 33.06 -5.66
C CYS A 443 -31.83 34.05 -6.59
N SER A 444 -30.51 33.90 -6.76
CA SER A 444 -29.73 34.78 -7.64
C SER A 444 -30.17 34.69 -9.11
N SER A 445 -30.64 33.53 -9.55
CA SER A 445 -31.05 33.31 -10.95
C SER A 445 -32.40 33.94 -11.32
N HIS A 446 -33.23 34.32 -10.33
CA HIS A 446 -34.58 34.83 -10.56
C HIS A 446 -34.64 36.35 -10.74
N SER A 447 -33.65 37.10 -10.24
CA SER A 447 -33.69 38.57 -10.21
C SER A 447 -33.39 39.25 -11.55
N ASP A 448 -32.80 38.56 -12.52
CA ASP A 448 -32.34 39.19 -13.78
C ASP A 448 -33.31 39.02 -14.95
N ASN A 449 -34.43 38.30 -14.77
CA ASN A 449 -35.36 38.00 -15.87
C ASN A 449 -36.68 38.80 -15.82
N GLU A 450 -36.99 39.51 -14.73
CA GLU A 450 -38.25 40.27 -14.62
C GLU A 450 -38.22 41.63 -15.34
N ASP A 451 -37.04 42.23 -15.57
CA ASP A 451 -36.93 43.57 -16.20
C ASP A 451 -36.97 43.56 -17.74
N MET A 452 -36.97 42.40 -18.42
CA MET A 452 -37.07 42.32 -19.88
C MET A 452 -38.46 41.92 -20.41
N GLU A 453 -39.35 41.39 -19.58
CA GLU A 453 -40.72 41.05 -20.03
C GLU A 453 -41.70 42.24 -19.97
N GLU A 454 -41.41 43.28 -19.18
CA GLU A 454 -42.30 44.46 -19.08
C GLU A 454 -42.15 45.46 -20.24
N GLU A 455 -41.06 45.42 -21.02
CA GLU A 455 -40.91 46.28 -22.22
C GLU A 455 -41.60 45.71 -23.48
N TYR A 456 -41.91 44.42 -23.51
CA TYR A 456 -42.57 43.79 -24.68
C TYR A 456 -44.10 43.80 -24.63
N VAL A 457 -44.73 44.10 -23.49
CA VAL A 457 -46.19 44.18 -23.37
C VAL A 457 -46.74 45.58 -23.73
N ALA A 458 -45.88 46.58 -23.91
CA ALA A 458 -46.30 47.95 -24.28
C ALA A 458 -46.39 48.24 -25.79
N VAL A 459 -46.23 47.23 -26.66
CA VAL A 459 -46.20 47.41 -28.15
C VAL A 459 -47.35 46.68 -28.88
N LEU A 460 -48.35 46.19 -28.17
CA LEU A 460 -49.63 45.72 -28.77
C LEU A 460 -50.79 46.58 -28.29
#